data_AF-A0A6L2JYN7-F1
#
_entry.id   AF-A0A6L2JYN7-F1
#
_cell.length_a   1.000
_cell.length_b   1.000
_cell.length_c   1.000
_cell.angle_alpha   90.00
_cell.angle_beta   90.00
_cell.angle_gamma   90.00
#
_symmetry.space_group_name_H-M   'P 1'
#
loop_
_entity.id
_entity.type
_entity.pdbx_description
1 polymer ?
#
loop_
_entity_poly.entity_id
_entity_poly.type
_entity_poly.pdbx_seq_one_letter_code
_entity_poly.pdbx_strand_id
1 'polypeptide(L)'
;MSGQGGQTTAPPPVNPPVREFQKLSMVTPSPPLMVPLVPSAAKKLRTPVRERFGSVGKRVLIKANHFLVGIGNKNPHQYHVTIAPEVTSKTKSRDIMKFLSDSYGASDLGDLLLAYDGKKSAFAAGPLPFDSKEFVVNLTEQNGRKREFKVTIKFAARKELDHLRQFLAGRQQDNPQETIQALDVVLRESASKDREIVGRSLFHTDFGRGPLGDGIEYWKGFYQSLRPTQMGLSLNIDMSARAFYEPKLLSEFVGEFLGKDMSRPLTDQDRIKVKRALKGVRVEVRRQNYKRRYKLRFPALPAVQAGTDAKPTYLPMEICWVVPGQRYALKLNERQVTQFLRATCQRPKDREDSIDNTMKHNKYNEDPLVSEDFEMNVTELLTSIEARVLPPPPVSSHSLSV
;
A
#
# COMPACT_ATOMS: atom_id res chain seq x y z
N MET A 1 -74.27 14.53 -75.77
CA MET A 1 -74.96 15.79 -76.06
C MET A 1 -74.60 16.78 -74.96
N SER A 2 -73.97 17.90 -75.34
CA SER A 2 -74.05 19.26 -74.73
C SER A 2 -73.96 19.36 -73.20
N GLY A 3 -72.88 19.88 -72.60
CA GLY A 3 -72.47 21.31 -72.59
C GLY A 3 -73.09 21.96 -71.33
N GLN A 4 -72.50 22.84 -70.52
CA GLN A 4 -71.28 23.67 -70.48
C GLN A 4 -70.90 23.81 -68.98
N GLY A 5 -69.62 24.01 -68.62
CA GLY A 5 -69.06 25.31 -68.16
C GLY A 5 -69.54 25.71 -66.76
N GLY A 6 -68.74 25.85 -65.70
CA GLY A 6 -67.33 26.18 -65.57
C GLY A 6 -67.23 27.39 -64.64
N GLN A 7 -66.80 27.20 -63.39
CA GLN A 7 -66.14 28.22 -62.58
C GLN A 7 -65.23 27.56 -61.53
N THR A 8 -63.95 27.86 -61.66
CA THR A 8 -62.81 27.52 -60.81
C THR A 8 -62.74 28.41 -59.57
N THR A 9 -62.39 27.88 -58.40
CA THR A 9 -61.09 28.12 -57.70
C THR A 9 -61.07 27.57 -56.26
N ALA A 10 -59.94 26.94 -55.92
CA ALA A 10 -59.30 26.69 -54.62
C ALA A 10 -60.01 25.80 -53.55
N PRO A 11 -59.35 24.73 -53.07
CA PRO A 11 -59.91 23.85 -52.05
C PRO A 11 -59.75 24.45 -50.64
N PRO A 12 -60.75 24.31 -49.75
CA PRO A 12 -60.61 24.65 -48.34
C PRO A 12 -59.78 23.60 -47.57
N PRO A 13 -59.11 24.01 -46.49
CA PRO A 13 -58.19 23.15 -45.73
C PRO A 13 -58.91 22.04 -44.95
N VAL A 14 -58.24 20.88 -44.92
CA VAL A 14 -58.63 19.67 -44.21
C VAL A 14 -58.56 19.91 -42.70
N ASN A 15 -59.72 19.89 -42.04
CA ASN A 15 -59.83 19.80 -40.57
C ASN A 15 -59.59 18.35 -40.12
N PRO A 16 -58.61 18.07 -39.25
CA PRO A 16 -58.58 16.79 -38.55
C PRO A 16 -59.71 16.75 -37.49
N PRO A 17 -60.36 15.60 -37.32
CA PRO A 17 -61.66 15.51 -36.66
C PRO A 17 -61.55 15.60 -35.13
N VAL A 18 -62.28 16.56 -34.56
CA VAL A 18 -62.77 16.51 -33.18
C VAL A 18 -63.84 15.43 -33.12
N ARG A 19 -63.56 14.30 -32.46
CA ARG A 19 -64.56 13.28 -32.14
C ARG A 19 -64.97 13.40 -30.68
N GLU A 20 -66.18 13.89 -30.50
CA GLU A 20 -66.97 13.70 -29.29
C GLU A 20 -67.36 12.22 -29.13
N PHE A 21 -67.17 11.77 -27.89
CA PHE A 21 -67.91 10.78 -27.11
C PHE A 21 -68.75 9.72 -27.81
N GLN A 22 -68.26 8.48 -27.74
CA GLN A 22 -69.12 7.30 -27.58
C GLN A 22 -68.78 6.61 -26.26
N LYS A 23 -69.80 6.50 -25.40
CA LYS A 23 -69.80 5.81 -24.10
C LYS A 23 -69.37 4.35 -24.29
N LEU A 24 -68.28 3.94 -23.63
CA LEU A 24 -67.93 2.53 -23.45
C LEU A 24 -67.58 2.28 -21.97
N SER A 25 -68.25 1.27 -21.45
CA SER A 25 -68.26 0.75 -20.08
C SER A 25 -66.87 0.52 -19.51
N MET A 26 -66.74 0.78 -18.20
CA MET A 26 -65.55 0.51 -17.40
C MET A 26 -65.13 -0.97 -17.53
N VAL A 27 -63.95 -1.20 -18.09
CA VAL A 27 -63.16 -2.41 -17.88
C VAL A 27 -61.88 -2.00 -17.17
N THR A 28 -61.73 -2.48 -15.95
CA THR A 28 -60.57 -2.30 -15.09
C THR A 28 -59.31 -2.80 -15.79
N PRO A 29 -58.22 -2.02 -15.89
CA PRO A 29 -56.95 -2.55 -16.33
C PRO A 29 -56.43 -3.53 -15.28
N SER A 30 -56.20 -4.78 -15.70
CA SER A 30 -55.46 -5.79 -14.94
C SER A 30 -54.10 -5.23 -14.50
N PRO A 31 -53.66 -5.47 -13.26
CA PRO A 31 -52.40 -4.95 -12.75
C PRO A 31 -51.22 -5.46 -13.59
N PRO A 32 -50.16 -4.65 -13.76
CA PRO A 32 -48.93 -5.14 -14.38
C PRO A 32 -48.45 -6.36 -13.59
N LEU A 33 -48.14 -7.45 -14.30
CA LEU A 33 -47.53 -8.64 -13.75
C LEU A 33 -46.31 -8.21 -12.92
N MET A 34 -46.45 -8.31 -11.60
CA MET A 34 -45.35 -8.12 -10.68
C MET A 34 -44.29 -9.15 -11.03
N VAL A 35 -43.19 -8.70 -11.64
CA VAL A 35 -41.94 -9.44 -11.57
C VAL A 35 -41.68 -9.61 -10.07
N PRO A 36 -41.58 -10.85 -9.55
CA PRO A 36 -41.25 -11.02 -8.15
C PRO A 36 -39.92 -10.30 -7.93
N LEU A 37 -39.93 -9.24 -7.10
CA LEU A 37 -38.71 -8.76 -6.50
C LEU A 37 -38.12 -9.99 -5.81
N VAL A 38 -37.05 -10.54 -6.41
CA VAL A 38 -36.20 -11.50 -5.72
C VAL A 38 -35.88 -10.83 -4.40
N PRO A 39 -36.33 -11.37 -3.25
CA PRO A 39 -35.92 -10.81 -1.98
C PRO A 39 -34.43 -11.07 -1.94
N SER A 40 -33.61 -10.03 -2.11
CA SER A 40 -32.19 -10.10 -1.82
C SER A 40 -32.05 -10.29 -0.31
N ALA A 41 -32.31 -11.52 0.12
CA ALA A 41 -32.18 -12.03 1.47
C ALA A 41 -30.70 -12.25 1.75
N ALA A 42 -29.98 -11.13 1.82
CA ALA A 42 -28.86 -10.98 2.70
C ALA A 42 -29.07 -9.62 3.35
N LYS A 43 -29.77 -9.60 4.50
CA LYS A 43 -29.66 -8.45 5.41
C LYS A 43 -28.18 -8.35 5.74
N LYS A 44 -27.43 -7.51 5.00
CA LYS A 44 -26.05 -7.16 5.36
C LYS A 44 -26.10 -6.78 6.82
N LEU A 45 -25.43 -7.54 7.68
CA LEU A 45 -25.32 -7.25 9.09
C LEU A 45 -24.77 -5.82 9.20
N ARG A 46 -25.62 -4.86 9.59
CA ARG A 46 -25.22 -3.46 9.70
C ARG A 46 -24.67 -3.26 11.10
N THR A 47 -23.51 -2.64 11.18
CA THR A 47 -22.96 -2.20 12.47
C THR A 47 -23.91 -1.17 13.08
N PRO A 48 -24.19 -1.23 14.39
CA PRO A 48 -25.05 -0.25 15.05
C PRO A 48 -24.45 1.15 14.93
N VAL A 49 -25.32 2.13 14.72
CA VAL A 49 -24.92 3.55 14.70
C VAL A 49 -24.62 3.99 16.13
N ARG A 50 -23.61 4.86 16.29
CA ARG A 50 -23.31 5.48 17.59
C ARG A 50 -24.45 6.41 17.98
N GLU A 51 -25.21 6.05 19.01
CA GLU A 51 -26.36 6.84 19.48
C GLU A 51 -25.94 8.13 20.19
N ARG A 52 -24.88 8.08 21.00
CA ARG A 52 -24.42 9.22 21.81
C ARG A 52 -22.93 9.14 22.15
N PHE A 53 -22.41 10.27 22.63
CA PHE A 53 -21.10 10.34 23.25
C PHE A 53 -21.21 10.07 24.76
N GLY A 54 -20.24 9.35 25.32
CA GLY A 54 -20.17 9.17 26.77
C GLY A 54 -19.98 10.52 27.47
N SER A 55 -20.46 10.66 28.71
CA SER A 55 -20.37 11.88 29.52
C SER A 55 -19.63 11.70 30.85
N VAL A 56 -19.51 10.45 31.32
CA VAL A 56 -18.93 10.07 32.61
C VAL A 56 -17.40 10.11 32.59
N GLY A 57 -16.81 10.51 33.72
CA GLY A 57 -15.36 10.52 33.94
C GLY A 57 -14.74 11.92 33.91
N LYS A 58 -13.51 12.04 34.41
CA LYS A 58 -12.76 13.31 34.42
C LYS A 58 -12.23 13.62 33.02
N ARG A 59 -12.55 14.81 32.49
CA ARG A 59 -12.04 15.29 31.20
C ARG A 59 -10.52 15.47 31.25
N VAL A 60 -9.83 15.06 30.18
CA VAL A 60 -8.39 15.20 29.99
C VAL A 60 -8.09 15.40 28.51
N LEU A 61 -7.10 16.23 28.18
CA LEU A 61 -6.62 16.38 26.81
C LEU A 61 -5.53 15.35 26.53
N ILE A 62 -5.66 14.61 25.43
CA ILE A 62 -4.64 13.67 24.96
C ILE A 62 -4.24 14.01 23.53
N LYS A 63 -3.04 13.61 23.14
CA LYS A 63 -2.59 13.63 21.75
C LYS A 63 -2.70 12.23 21.17
N ALA A 64 -3.27 12.12 19.98
CA ALA A 64 -3.28 10.90 19.19
C ALA A 64 -2.25 11.01 18.06
N ASN A 65 -1.62 9.90 17.72
CA ASN A 65 -0.70 9.75 16.58
C ASN A 65 -1.42 9.74 15.22
N HIS A 66 -2.34 10.68 15.08
CA HIS A 66 -3.17 10.94 13.93
C HIS A 66 -2.90 12.37 13.47
N PHE A 67 -2.69 12.52 12.17
CA PHE A 67 -2.49 13.79 11.50
C PHE A 67 -3.66 14.01 10.54
N LEU A 68 -4.39 15.11 10.65
CA LEU A 68 -5.54 15.35 9.80
C LEU A 68 -5.09 15.55 8.35
N VAL A 69 -5.91 15.06 7.42
CA VAL A 69 -5.64 15.11 5.98
C VAL A 69 -6.75 15.88 5.28
N GLY A 70 -6.38 17.02 4.71
CA GLY A 70 -7.19 17.76 3.76
C GLY A 70 -7.19 17.07 2.40
N ILE A 71 -8.33 17.14 1.72
CA ILE A 71 -8.54 16.50 0.41
C ILE A 71 -9.00 17.59 -0.57
N GLY A 72 -8.31 17.74 -1.69
CA GLY A 72 -8.69 18.64 -2.76
C GLY A 72 -9.87 18.14 -3.59
N ASN A 73 -10.02 18.68 -4.80
CA ASN A 73 -11.22 18.47 -5.63
C ASN A 73 -11.03 17.45 -6.77
N LYS A 74 -9.78 17.04 -7.02
CA LYS A 74 -9.44 16.14 -8.13
C LYS A 74 -9.72 14.68 -7.75
N ASN A 75 -10.68 14.08 -8.45
CA ASN A 75 -11.04 12.67 -8.25
C ASN A 75 -9.90 11.73 -8.71
N PRO A 76 -9.46 10.77 -7.89
CA PRO A 76 -8.46 9.79 -8.29
C PRO A 76 -8.96 8.93 -9.47
N HIS A 77 -8.17 8.84 -10.53
CA HIS A 77 -8.40 7.94 -11.66
C HIS A 77 -7.55 6.69 -11.47
N GLN A 78 -8.19 5.53 -11.35
CA GLN A 78 -7.53 4.24 -11.18
C GLN A 78 -7.22 3.63 -12.53
N TYR A 79 -5.98 3.15 -12.68
CA TYR A 79 -5.50 2.39 -13.82
C TYR A 79 -5.02 1.02 -13.38
N HIS A 80 -5.36 0.00 -14.15
CA HIS A 80 -4.79 -1.32 -14.03
C HIS A 80 -3.42 -1.37 -14.70
N VAL A 81 -2.42 -1.84 -13.96
CA VAL A 81 -1.04 -1.99 -14.42
C VAL A 81 -0.72 -3.47 -14.57
N THR A 82 -0.23 -3.85 -15.75
CA THR A 82 0.29 -5.20 -16.03
C THR A 82 1.74 -5.08 -16.47
N ILE A 83 2.63 -5.90 -15.89
CA ILE A 83 4.06 -5.92 -16.21
C ILE A 83 4.43 -7.31 -16.74
N ALA A 84 4.98 -7.38 -17.95
CA ALA A 84 5.47 -8.58 -18.58
C ALA A 84 7.00 -8.47 -18.85
N PRO A 85 7.80 -9.50 -18.55
CA PRO A 85 7.45 -10.74 -17.83
C PRO A 85 7.03 -10.47 -16.38
N GLU A 86 6.29 -11.41 -15.78
CA GLU A 86 5.75 -11.25 -14.42
C GLU A 86 6.86 -10.93 -13.39
N VAL A 87 6.61 -9.90 -12.58
CA VAL A 87 7.53 -9.45 -11.54
C VAL A 87 6.89 -9.69 -10.17
N THR A 88 7.48 -10.61 -9.41
CA THR A 88 7.00 -10.95 -8.05
C THR A 88 7.47 -9.95 -6.98
N SER A 89 8.56 -9.23 -7.24
CA SER A 89 9.14 -8.25 -6.32
C SER A 89 8.46 -6.88 -6.45
N LYS A 90 7.77 -6.45 -5.39
CA LYS A 90 7.13 -5.13 -5.34
C LYS A 90 8.11 -3.97 -5.56
N THR A 91 9.31 -4.05 -4.99
CA THR A 91 10.35 -3.02 -5.15
C THR A 91 10.72 -2.91 -6.62
N LYS A 92 10.98 -4.03 -7.28
CA LYS A 92 11.31 -4.04 -8.72
C LYS A 92 10.16 -3.51 -9.57
N SER A 93 8.90 -3.85 -9.25
CA SER A 93 7.74 -3.30 -9.95
C SER A 93 7.63 -1.78 -9.79
N ARG A 94 7.97 -1.23 -8.62
CA ARG A 94 8.05 0.22 -8.42
C ARG A 94 9.19 0.86 -9.20
N ASP A 95 10.37 0.24 -9.24
CA ASP A 95 11.50 0.73 -10.03
C ASP A 95 11.16 0.80 -11.53
N ILE A 96 10.43 -0.20 -12.05
CA ILE A 96 9.90 -0.22 -13.43
C ILE A 96 8.95 0.96 -13.66
N MET A 97 7.98 1.15 -12.76
CA MET A 97 7.00 2.23 -12.89
C MET A 97 7.64 3.62 -12.73
N LYS A 98 8.63 3.76 -11.86
CA LYS A 98 9.40 4.99 -11.70
C LYS A 98 10.13 5.33 -13.00
N PHE A 99 10.87 4.37 -13.58
CA PHE A 99 11.54 4.57 -14.86
C PHE A 99 10.55 4.94 -15.97
N LEU A 100 9.37 4.31 -15.99
CA LEU A 100 8.30 4.64 -16.92
C LEU A 100 7.85 6.09 -16.75
N SER A 101 7.51 6.52 -15.53
CA SER A 101 7.10 7.89 -15.24
C SER A 101 8.18 8.90 -15.62
N ASP A 102 9.44 8.61 -15.29
CA ASP A 102 10.58 9.47 -15.63
C ASP A 102 10.80 9.58 -17.16
N SER A 103 10.50 8.52 -17.91
CA SER A 103 10.74 8.45 -19.36
C SER A 103 9.58 8.97 -20.21
N TYR A 104 8.34 8.74 -19.77
CA TYR A 104 7.12 8.97 -20.55
C TYR A 104 6.16 9.98 -19.90
N GLY A 105 6.55 10.60 -18.78
CA GLY A 105 5.74 11.56 -18.03
C GLY A 105 5.26 12.73 -18.90
N ALA A 106 6.20 13.49 -19.45
CA ALA A 106 5.91 14.67 -20.27
C ALA A 106 5.28 14.34 -21.64
N SER A 107 5.57 13.18 -22.22
CA SER A 107 5.13 12.81 -23.57
C SER A 107 3.76 12.14 -23.58
N ASP A 108 3.56 11.13 -22.73
CA ASP A 108 2.45 10.19 -22.85
C ASP A 108 1.55 10.18 -21.62
N LEU A 109 2.05 10.55 -20.44
CA LEU A 109 1.23 10.62 -19.23
C LEU A 109 0.54 11.97 -19.02
N GLY A 110 0.73 12.91 -19.96
CA GLY A 110 0.13 14.25 -19.88
C GLY A 110 0.66 15.07 -18.72
N ASP A 111 1.93 14.86 -18.35
CA ASP A 111 2.62 15.51 -17.22
C ASP A 111 2.00 15.22 -15.83
N LEU A 112 1.16 14.18 -15.74
CA LEU A 112 0.59 13.72 -14.47
C LEU A 112 1.51 12.70 -13.78
N LEU A 113 1.61 12.82 -12.45
CA LEU A 113 2.33 11.87 -11.63
C LEU A 113 1.45 10.67 -11.27
N LEU A 114 2.07 9.50 -11.17
CA LEU A 114 1.38 8.24 -10.86
C LEU A 114 1.71 7.75 -9.46
N ALA A 115 0.67 7.53 -8.65
CA ALA A 115 0.77 6.81 -7.38
C ALA A 115 0.56 5.31 -7.60
N TYR A 116 1.58 4.48 -7.39
CA TYR A 116 1.52 3.04 -7.69
C TYR A 116 1.51 2.15 -6.43
N ASP A 117 0.59 1.19 -6.37
CA ASP A 117 0.47 0.28 -5.22
C ASP A 117 1.60 -0.77 -5.15
N GLY A 118 2.43 -0.86 -6.20
CA GLY A 118 3.53 -1.83 -6.32
C GLY A 118 3.08 -3.20 -6.81
N LYS A 119 1.84 -3.33 -7.29
CA LYS A 119 1.27 -4.58 -7.80
C LYS A 119 0.51 -4.40 -9.11
N LYS A 120 -0.68 -3.80 -9.06
CA LYS A 120 -1.64 -3.86 -10.17
C LYS A 120 -2.49 -2.61 -10.35
N SER A 121 -2.36 -1.63 -9.46
CA SER A 121 -3.18 -0.43 -9.46
C SER A 121 -2.28 0.80 -9.35
N ALA A 122 -2.41 1.70 -10.33
CA ALA A 122 -1.86 3.05 -10.27
C ALA A 122 -3.00 4.06 -10.21
N PHE A 123 -2.73 5.24 -9.66
CA PHE A 123 -3.69 6.33 -9.55
C PHE A 123 -3.08 7.63 -10.06
N ALA A 124 -3.85 8.41 -10.81
CA ALA A 124 -3.50 9.75 -11.26
C ALA A 124 -4.57 10.76 -10.80
N ALA A 125 -4.19 12.02 -10.68
CA ALA A 125 -5.11 13.10 -10.29
C ALA A 125 -6.01 13.60 -11.44
N GLY A 126 -5.97 12.93 -12.59
CA GLY A 126 -6.78 13.22 -13.76
C GLY A 126 -6.80 12.06 -14.77
N PRO A 127 -7.59 12.18 -15.84
CA PRO A 127 -7.54 11.22 -16.94
C PRO A 127 -6.19 11.34 -17.67
N LEU A 128 -5.53 10.20 -17.89
CA LEU A 128 -4.39 10.10 -18.80
C LEU A 128 -4.88 10.31 -20.24
N PRO A 129 -4.03 10.74 -21.19
CA PRO A 129 -4.43 11.00 -22.57
C PRO A 129 -4.69 9.72 -23.39
N PHE A 130 -4.98 8.61 -22.72
CA PHE A 130 -5.31 7.31 -23.31
C PHE A 130 -6.14 6.45 -22.33
N ASP A 131 -6.99 5.59 -22.88
CA ASP A 131 -7.70 4.56 -22.09
C ASP A 131 -6.85 3.31 -21.87
N SER A 132 -5.96 2.98 -22.80
CA SER A 132 -5.02 1.87 -22.66
C SER A 132 -3.78 2.11 -23.51
N LYS A 133 -2.59 1.89 -22.94
CA LYS A 133 -1.32 2.00 -23.65
C LYS A 133 -0.30 1.00 -23.13
N GLU A 134 0.53 0.48 -24.04
CA GLU A 134 1.69 -0.36 -23.72
C GLU A 134 2.96 0.48 -23.86
N PHE A 135 3.84 0.35 -22.87
CA PHE A 135 5.13 1.01 -22.79
C PHE A 135 6.24 -0.04 -22.75
N VAL A 136 7.38 0.30 -23.34
CA VAL A 136 8.60 -0.52 -23.25
C VAL A 136 9.55 0.15 -22.28
N VAL A 137 9.90 -0.56 -21.22
CA VAL A 137 10.78 -0.11 -20.14
C VAL A 137 12.04 -0.95 -20.14
N ASN A 138 13.20 -0.31 -20.29
CA ASN A 138 14.50 -0.96 -20.30
C ASN A 138 15.26 -0.67 -19.02
N LEU A 139 15.16 -1.58 -18.04
CA LEU A 139 15.92 -1.45 -16.80
C LEU A 139 17.29 -2.13 -16.93
N THR A 140 18.33 -1.43 -16.48
CA THR A 140 19.67 -2.01 -16.33
C THR A 140 19.76 -2.68 -14.97
N GLU A 141 19.91 -4.00 -14.94
CA GLU A 141 20.15 -4.74 -13.70
C GLU A 141 21.57 -4.47 -13.17
N GLN A 142 21.81 -4.73 -11.88
CA GLN A 142 23.11 -4.49 -11.22
C GLN A 142 24.30 -5.22 -11.88
N ASN A 143 24.03 -6.26 -12.67
CA ASN A 143 25.03 -7.00 -13.45
C ASN A 143 25.35 -6.36 -14.82
N GLY A 144 24.79 -5.18 -15.12
CA GLY A 144 24.93 -4.47 -16.38
C GLY A 144 24.03 -4.97 -17.51
N ARG A 145 23.22 -6.03 -17.28
CA ARG A 145 22.29 -6.54 -18.29
C ARG A 145 21.06 -5.65 -18.36
N LYS A 146 20.75 -5.18 -19.55
CA LYS A 146 19.47 -4.54 -19.84
C LYS A 146 18.39 -5.61 -19.95
N ARG A 147 17.31 -5.41 -19.22
CA ARG A 147 16.13 -6.25 -19.30
C ARG A 147 14.95 -5.38 -19.70
N GLU A 148 14.30 -5.82 -20.77
CA GLU A 148 13.09 -5.19 -21.28
C GLU A 148 11.87 -5.69 -20.50
N PHE A 149 10.99 -4.76 -20.15
CA PHE A 149 9.68 -5.00 -19.58
C PHE A 149 8.64 -4.29 -20.42
N LYS A 150 7.53 -4.97 -20.70
CA LYS A 150 6.35 -4.37 -21.29
C LYS A 150 5.36 -4.03 -20.18
N VAL A 151 4.99 -2.77 -20.10
CA VAL A 151 4.07 -2.27 -19.08
C VAL A 151 2.81 -1.79 -19.77
N THR A 152 1.68 -2.41 -19.47
CA THR A 152 0.37 -1.97 -19.97
C THR A 152 -0.34 -1.19 -18.86
N ILE A 153 -0.74 0.04 -19.15
CA ILE A 153 -1.58 0.88 -18.29
C ILE A 153 -2.95 1.00 -18.95
N LYS A 154 -4.01 0.61 -18.22
CA LYS A 154 -5.38 0.64 -18.72
C LYS A 154 -6.33 1.30 -17.71
N PHE A 155 -7.15 2.24 -18.15
CA PHE A 155 -8.17 2.87 -17.32
C PHE A 155 -9.12 1.81 -16.72
N ALA A 156 -9.37 1.92 -15.43
CA ALA A 156 -10.23 1.00 -14.70
C ALA A 156 -11.48 1.70 -14.14
N ALA A 157 -11.31 2.76 -13.37
CA ALA A 157 -12.43 3.48 -12.75
C ALA A 157 -12.02 4.86 -12.23
N ARG A 158 -12.98 5.78 -12.15
CA ARG A 158 -12.86 7.04 -11.41
C ARG A 158 -13.35 6.84 -9.97
N LYS A 159 -12.64 7.39 -8.98
CA LYS A 159 -13.02 7.36 -7.56
C LYS A 159 -13.64 8.69 -7.17
N GLU A 160 -14.90 8.66 -6.73
CA GLU A 160 -15.64 9.87 -6.38
C GLU A 160 -15.29 10.35 -4.96
N LEU A 161 -14.67 11.53 -4.85
CA LEU A 161 -14.36 12.17 -3.58
C LEU A 161 -15.61 12.72 -2.88
N ASP A 162 -16.65 13.08 -3.63
CA ASP A 162 -17.89 13.60 -3.04
C ASP A 162 -18.60 12.55 -2.17
N HIS A 163 -18.54 11.27 -2.57
CA HIS A 163 -19.01 10.18 -1.71
C HIS A 163 -18.19 10.11 -0.41
N LEU A 164 -16.86 10.24 -0.47
CA LEU A 164 -16.02 10.29 0.73
C LEU A 164 -16.37 11.49 1.63
N ARG A 165 -16.63 12.67 1.06
CA ARG A 165 -17.05 13.86 1.82
C ARG A 165 -18.39 13.65 2.50
N GLN A 166 -19.37 13.08 1.80
CA GLN A 166 -20.68 12.77 2.37
C GLN A 166 -20.59 11.72 3.48
N PHE A 167 -19.72 10.71 3.31
CA PHE A 167 -19.43 9.71 4.34
C PHE A 167 -18.79 10.32 5.59
N LEU A 168 -17.75 11.15 5.43
CA LEU A 168 -17.08 11.84 6.54
C LEU A 168 -18.02 12.81 7.28
N ALA A 169 -18.96 13.43 6.56
CA ALA A 169 -20.01 14.28 7.14
C ALA A 169 -21.15 13.49 7.80
N GLY A 170 -21.11 12.15 7.79
CA GLY A 170 -22.15 11.29 8.34
C GLY A 170 -23.48 11.30 7.57
N ARG A 171 -23.50 11.89 6.36
CA ARG A 171 -24.70 11.94 5.49
C ARG A 171 -24.92 10.62 4.75
N GLN A 172 -23.84 9.88 4.50
CA GLN A 172 -23.87 8.57 3.88
C GLN A 172 -23.18 7.53 4.78
N GLN A 173 -23.77 6.34 4.91
CA GLN A 173 -23.24 5.28 5.79
C GLN A 173 -22.31 4.30 5.09
N ASP A 174 -22.42 4.18 3.76
CA ASP A 174 -21.56 3.29 2.98
C ASP A 174 -20.12 3.83 3.01
N ASN A 175 -19.16 3.00 3.41
CA ASN A 175 -17.76 3.39 3.53
C ASN A 175 -17.06 3.28 2.16
N PRO A 176 -16.62 4.40 1.54
CA PRO A 176 -15.91 4.39 0.26
C PRO A 176 -14.46 3.93 0.43
N GLN A 177 -14.30 2.66 0.81
CA GLN A 177 -13.00 2.06 1.15
C GLN A 177 -12.02 2.11 -0.02
N GLU A 178 -12.50 2.00 -1.26
CA GLU A 178 -11.66 2.09 -2.46
C GLU A 178 -11.08 3.49 -2.68
N THR A 179 -11.86 4.54 -2.41
CA THR A 179 -11.40 5.94 -2.49
C THR A 179 -10.37 6.21 -1.39
N ILE A 180 -10.62 5.75 -0.16
CA ILE A 180 -9.65 5.86 0.94
C ILE A 180 -8.37 5.10 0.61
N GLN A 181 -8.47 3.92 0.01
CA GLN A 181 -7.30 3.15 -0.41
C GLN A 181 -6.50 3.85 -1.52
N ALA A 182 -7.16 4.50 -2.48
CA ALA A 182 -6.48 5.29 -3.52
C ALA A 182 -5.64 6.41 -2.89
N LEU A 183 -6.23 7.18 -1.97
CA LEU A 183 -5.54 8.25 -1.23
C LEU A 183 -4.43 7.71 -0.30
N ASP A 184 -4.61 6.53 0.30
CA ASP A 184 -3.56 5.86 1.09
C ASP A 184 -2.36 5.47 0.21
N VAL A 185 -2.60 5.07 -1.05
CA VAL A 185 -1.54 4.76 -2.01
C VAL A 185 -0.78 6.02 -2.42
N VAL A 186 -1.46 7.15 -2.62
CA VAL A 186 -0.83 8.46 -2.93
C VAL A 186 0.15 8.86 -1.83
N LEU A 187 -0.32 8.95 -0.58
CA LEU A 187 0.54 9.29 0.56
C LEU A 187 1.66 8.27 0.75
N ARG A 188 1.38 6.99 0.49
CA ARG A 188 2.39 5.94 0.64
C ARG A 188 3.45 6.00 -0.45
N GLU A 189 3.12 6.37 -1.67
CA GLU A 189 4.09 6.46 -2.76
C GLU A 189 5.14 7.53 -2.44
N SER A 190 4.70 8.71 -2.00
CA SER A 190 5.57 9.79 -1.49
C SER A 190 6.51 9.29 -0.40
N ALA A 191 5.98 8.58 0.60
CA ALA A 191 6.76 8.05 1.71
C ALA A 191 7.64 6.83 1.36
N SER A 192 7.49 6.20 0.19
CA SER A 192 8.14 4.92 -0.12
C SER A 192 9.54 5.06 -0.71
N LYS A 193 9.93 6.26 -1.14
CA LYS A 193 11.20 6.51 -1.81
C LYS A 193 12.39 6.08 -0.94
N ASP A 194 13.22 5.19 -1.48
CA ASP A 194 14.43 4.65 -0.84
C ASP A 194 14.18 3.89 0.48
N ARG A 195 12.99 3.29 0.66
CA ARG A 195 12.63 2.56 1.89
C ARG A 195 12.18 1.13 1.63
N GLU A 196 12.43 0.26 2.61
CA GLU A 196 11.96 -1.12 2.59
C GLU A 196 10.52 -1.21 3.10
N ILE A 197 9.62 -1.75 2.29
CA ILE A 197 8.19 -1.83 2.60
C ILE A 197 7.84 -3.23 3.13
N VAL A 198 7.38 -3.32 4.38
CA VAL A 198 6.88 -4.56 4.96
C VAL A 198 5.45 -4.35 5.48
N GLY A 199 4.48 -4.89 4.75
CA GLY A 199 3.06 -4.72 5.06
C GLY A 199 2.66 -3.25 4.91
N ARG A 200 2.24 -2.61 6.00
CA ARG A 200 1.93 -1.19 6.06
C ARG A 200 3.06 -0.32 6.62
N SER A 201 4.17 -0.93 7.02
CA SER A 201 5.31 -0.20 7.59
C SER A 201 6.44 0.00 6.58
N LEU A 202 7.15 1.10 6.72
CA LEU A 202 8.29 1.49 5.89
C LEU A 202 9.54 1.58 6.79
N PHE A 203 10.64 0.99 6.35
CA PHE A 203 11.88 0.87 7.14
C PHE A 203 13.05 1.46 6.38
N HIS A 204 13.91 2.17 7.09
CA HIS A 204 15.17 2.68 6.58
C HIS A 204 16.16 2.84 7.73
N THR A 205 17.44 2.74 7.44
CA THR A 205 18.49 2.80 8.47
C THR A 205 18.57 4.18 9.13
N ASP A 206 18.13 5.24 8.46
CA ASP A 206 18.16 6.62 8.98
C ASP A 206 17.20 6.84 10.14
N PHE A 207 16.15 6.01 10.27
CA PHE A 207 15.27 6.02 11.44
C PHE A 207 15.90 5.35 12.67
N GLY A 208 17.09 4.77 12.51
CA GLY A 208 17.85 4.07 13.52
C GLY A 208 17.92 2.56 13.24
N ARG A 209 19.07 1.98 13.56
CA ARG A 209 19.34 0.54 13.45
C ARG A 209 20.21 0.09 14.62
N GLY A 210 20.27 -1.21 14.85
CA GLY A 210 21.21 -1.78 15.80
C GLY A 210 21.30 -3.29 15.72
N PRO A 211 22.40 -3.88 16.22
CA PRO A 211 22.64 -5.32 16.12
C PRO A 211 21.61 -6.10 16.94
N LEU A 212 21.30 -7.31 16.48
CA LEU A 212 20.60 -8.35 17.26
C LEU A 212 21.49 -9.59 17.48
N GLY A 213 22.65 -9.64 16.81
CA GLY A 213 23.58 -10.77 16.82
C GLY A 213 23.24 -11.82 15.76
N ASP A 214 24.16 -12.77 15.54
CA ASP A 214 24.01 -13.87 14.58
C ASP A 214 23.78 -13.38 13.13
N GLY A 215 24.49 -12.31 12.74
CA GLY A 215 24.42 -11.71 11.41
C GLY A 215 23.10 -11.01 11.06
N ILE A 216 22.30 -10.63 12.07
CA ILE A 216 21.07 -9.87 11.90
C ILE A 216 21.04 -8.60 12.77
N GLU A 217 20.25 -7.64 12.32
CA GLU A 217 20.05 -6.35 12.96
C GLU A 217 18.58 -5.93 12.92
N TYR A 218 18.18 -4.99 13.76
CA TYR A 218 16.88 -4.33 13.63
C TYR A 218 17.04 -3.03 12.88
N TRP A 219 16.05 -2.71 12.03
CA TRP A 219 15.85 -1.38 11.48
C TRP A 219 14.56 -0.80 12.05
N LYS A 220 14.62 0.48 12.42
CA LYS A 220 13.45 1.27 12.77
C LYS A 220 12.80 1.80 11.49
N GLY A 221 11.57 2.26 11.66
CA GLY A 221 10.73 2.75 10.60
C GLY A 221 9.40 3.18 11.19
N PHE A 222 8.38 3.27 10.35
CA PHE A 222 7.07 3.68 10.80
C PHE A 222 5.96 2.94 10.07
N TYR A 223 4.88 2.70 10.79
CA TYR A 223 3.59 2.28 10.26
C TYR A 223 2.87 3.50 9.69
N GLN A 224 2.17 3.30 8.56
CA GLN A 224 1.34 4.32 7.94
C GLN A 224 -0.01 3.75 7.54
N SER A 225 -1.09 4.46 7.89
CA SER A 225 -2.43 4.16 7.37
C SER A 225 -3.32 5.38 7.39
N LEU A 226 -3.92 5.67 6.24
CA LEU A 226 -5.01 6.62 6.14
C LEU A 226 -6.29 6.01 6.74
N ARG A 227 -7.00 6.76 7.59
CA ARG A 227 -8.22 6.31 8.28
C ARG A 227 -9.30 7.39 8.31
N PRO A 228 -10.57 7.05 8.04
CA PRO A 228 -11.68 7.96 8.29
C PRO A 228 -11.95 8.07 9.80
N THR A 229 -12.19 9.28 10.28
CA THR A 229 -12.54 9.58 11.67
C THR A 229 -13.66 10.60 11.73
N GLN A 230 -14.24 10.83 12.91
CA GLN A 230 -15.24 11.89 13.10
C GLN A 230 -14.69 13.31 12.90
N MET A 231 -13.36 13.48 12.95
CA MET A 231 -12.69 14.76 12.68
C MET A 231 -12.30 14.91 11.20
N GLY A 232 -12.73 13.98 10.34
CA GLY A 232 -12.32 13.90 8.95
C GLY A 232 -11.32 12.78 8.70
N LEU A 233 -10.63 12.87 7.57
CA LEU A 233 -9.61 11.90 7.18
C LEU A 233 -8.34 12.13 7.99
N SER A 234 -7.68 11.05 8.44
CA SER A 234 -6.47 11.16 9.26
C SER A 234 -5.42 10.14 8.84
N LEU A 235 -4.17 10.58 8.76
CA LEU A 235 -3.01 9.73 8.58
C LEU A 235 -2.53 9.26 9.95
N ASN A 236 -2.67 7.98 10.23
CA ASN A 236 -2.07 7.36 11.41
C ASN A 236 -0.61 7.00 11.12
N ILE A 237 0.30 7.53 11.94
CA ILE A 237 1.73 7.23 11.90
C ILE A 237 2.16 6.69 13.26
N ASP A 238 2.87 5.57 13.28
CA ASP A 238 3.44 5.04 14.52
C ASP A 238 4.83 4.44 14.30
N MET A 239 5.69 4.50 15.29
CA MET A 239 7.02 3.90 15.21
C MET A 239 6.92 2.38 15.11
N SER A 240 7.73 1.82 14.21
CA SER A 240 7.82 0.38 13.97
C SER A 240 9.29 -0.03 13.94
N ALA A 241 9.55 -1.31 14.18
CA ALA A 241 10.86 -1.90 14.01
C ALA A 241 10.72 -3.31 13.43
N ARG A 242 11.74 -3.75 12.67
CA ARG A 242 11.78 -5.10 12.09
C ARG A 242 13.21 -5.60 12.02
N ALA A 243 13.40 -6.92 12.07
CA ALA A 243 14.69 -7.54 11.85
C ALA A 243 15.02 -7.66 10.35
N PHE A 244 16.27 -7.38 10.01
CA PHE A 244 16.87 -7.45 8.69
C PHE A 244 18.20 -8.21 8.77
N TYR A 245 18.60 -8.82 7.65
CA TYR A 245 19.94 -9.39 7.53
C TYR A 245 20.96 -8.26 7.45
N GLU A 246 22.05 -8.40 8.21
CA GLU A 246 23.18 -7.48 8.14
C GLU A 246 23.92 -7.66 6.80
N PRO A 247 24.27 -6.59 6.07
CA PRO A 247 25.04 -6.70 4.84
C PRO A 247 26.50 -7.04 5.16
N LYS A 248 26.86 -8.32 5.10
CA LYS A 248 28.20 -8.82 5.41
C LYS A 248 28.62 -10.02 4.57
N LEU A 249 29.87 -10.45 4.71
CA LEU A 249 30.37 -11.63 4.02
C LEU A 249 29.64 -12.87 4.51
N LEU A 250 29.23 -13.74 3.58
CA LEU A 250 28.38 -14.88 3.89
C LEU A 250 29.08 -15.89 4.80
N SER A 251 30.40 -16.05 4.66
CA SER A 251 31.18 -16.88 5.59
C SER A 251 31.20 -16.30 7.01
N GLU A 252 31.23 -14.98 7.17
CA GLU A 252 31.16 -14.31 8.48
C GLU A 252 29.76 -14.49 9.09
N PHE A 253 28.70 -14.30 8.29
CA PHE A 253 27.33 -14.57 8.71
C PHE A 253 27.18 -16.01 9.22
N VAL A 254 27.70 -17.01 8.49
CA VAL A 254 27.62 -18.41 8.90
C VAL A 254 28.44 -18.68 10.17
N GLY A 255 29.62 -18.08 10.29
CA GLY A 255 30.46 -18.21 11.49
C GLY A 255 29.77 -17.67 12.74
N GLU A 256 29.16 -16.49 12.65
CA GLU A 256 28.38 -15.89 13.74
C GLU A 256 27.12 -16.69 14.05
N PHE A 257 26.36 -17.10 13.03
CA PHE A 257 25.12 -17.86 13.19
C PHE A 257 25.33 -19.21 13.87
N LEU A 258 26.47 -19.87 13.61
CA LEU A 258 26.82 -21.13 14.24
C LEU A 258 27.66 -20.97 15.52
N GLY A 259 28.22 -19.79 15.77
CA GLY A 259 29.22 -19.56 16.82
C GLY A 259 30.49 -20.40 16.61
N LYS A 260 30.94 -20.56 15.36
CA LYS A 260 32.06 -21.44 14.99
C LYS A 260 33.08 -20.75 14.09
N ASP A 261 34.33 -21.19 14.21
CA ASP A 261 35.38 -20.86 13.25
C ASP A 261 35.14 -21.60 11.91
N MET A 262 35.33 -20.87 10.82
CA MET A 262 35.08 -21.32 9.45
C MET A 262 36.28 -22.03 8.81
N SER A 263 37.40 -22.18 9.54
CA SER A 263 38.56 -22.98 9.11
C SER A 263 38.28 -24.49 9.03
N ARG A 264 37.28 -24.98 9.77
CA ARG A 264 36.92 -26.40 9.84
C ARG A 264 35.70 -26.72 8.96
N PRO A 265 35.58 -27.97 8.45
CA PRO A 265 34.39 -28.40 7.74
C PRO A 265 33.14 -28.33 8.61
N LEU A 266 32.01 -27.92 8.02
CA LEU A 266 30.72 -27.95 8.70
C LEU A 266 30.21 -29.39 8.85
N THR A 267 29.70 -29.72 10.05
CA THR A 267 28.99 -30.98 10.31
C THR A 267 27.68 -31.04 9.52
N ASP A 268 27.12 -32.22 9.32
CA ASP A 268 25.84 -32.36 8.59
C ASP A 268 24.69 -31.63 9.28
N GLN A 269 24.67 -31.61 10.62
CA GLN A 269 23.70 -30.85 11.39
C GLN A 269 23.83 -29.34 11.15
N ASP A 270 25.06 -28.82 11.12
CA ASP A 270 25.32 -27.41 10.83
C ASP A 270 24.93 -27.06 9.39
N ARG A 271 25.24 -27.92 8.43
CA ARG A 271 24.84 -27.74 7.02
C ARG A 271 23.34 -27.62 6.87
N ILE A 272 22.57 -28.45 7.58
CA ILE A 272 21.10 -28.38 7.56
C ILE A 272 20.59 -27.07 8.17
N LYS A 273 21.18 -26.61 9.29
CA LYS A 273 20.83 -25.33 9.91
C LYS A 273 21.12 -24.14 8.98
N VAL A 274 22.32 -24.10 8.40
CA VAL A 274 22.73 -23.04 7.45
C VAL A 274 21.86 -23.06 6.20
N LYS A 275 21.59 -24.24 5.64
CA LYS A 275 20.68 -24.39 4.48
C LYS A 275 19.29 -23.81 4.76
N ARG A 276 18.74 -24.03 5.96
CA ARG A 276 17.45 -23.46 6.37
C ARG A 276 17.54 -21.94 6.55
N ALA A 277 18.60 -21.44 7.18
CA ALA A 277 18.79 -20.02 7.46
C ALA A 277 19.00 -19.15 6.20
N LEU A 278 19.68 -19.70 5.19
CA LEU A 278 20.01 -19.01 3.94
C LEU A 278 19.01 -19.25 2.81
N LYS A 279 17.99 -20.08 3.01
CA LYS A 279 17.00 -20.38 1.96
C LYS A 279 16.25 -19.09 1.57
N GLY A 280 16.43 -18.68 0.31
CA GLY A 280 15.79 -17.48 -0.24
C GLY A 280 16.50 -16.17 0.08
N VAL A 281 17.64 -16.21 0.78
CA VAL A 281 18.47 -15.01 1.01
C VAL A 281 19.22 -14.69 -0.28
N ARG A 282 19.10 -13.44 -0.74
CA ARG A 282 19.84 -12.94 -1.90
C ARG A 282 21.26 -12.62 -1.47
N VAL A 283 22.20 -13.05 -2.29
CA VAL A 283 23.63 -12.77 -2.12
C VAL A 283 24.20 -12.23 -3.42
N GLU A 284 25.21 -11.38 -3.31
CA GLU A 284 25.93 -10.82 -4.44
C GLU A 284 27.40 -11.22 -4.37
N VAL A 285 28.02 -11.44 -5.53
CA VAL A 285 29.45 -11.72 -5.60
C VAL A 285 30.19 -10.39 -5.73
N ARG A 286 30.81 -9.92 -4.65
CA ARG A 286 31.68 -8.74 -4.70
C ARG A 286 33.08 -9.15 -5.14
N ARG A 287 33.33 -9.06 -6.45
CA ARG A 287 34.70 -9.18 -6.98
C ARG A 287 35.40 -7.84 -6.81
N GLN A 288 36.20 -7.67 -5.75
CA GLN A 288 37.26 -6.67 -5.80
C GLN A 288 38.19 -7.05 -6.97
N ASN A 289 38.67 -6.05 -7.71
CA ASN A 289 39.50 -6.13 -8.92
C ASN A 289 40.67 -7.14 -8.85
N TYR A 290 40.40 -8.44 -9.00
CA TYR A 290 41.42 -9.48 -8.97
C TYR A 290 41.28 -10.47 -10.13
N LYS A 291 42.45 -10.81 -10.65
CA LYS A 291 42.78 -11.68 -11.79
C LYS A 291 41.88 -12.92 -11.87
N ARG A 292 41.70 -13.46 -13.09
CA ARG A 292 40.88 -14.66 -13.47
C ARG A 292 40.98 -15.91 -12.56
N ARG A 293 41.85 -15.96 -11.54
CA ARG A 293 42.03 -17.05 -10.57
C ARG A 293 41.94 -16.50 -9.13
N TYR A 294 41.00 -17.01 -8.34
CA TYR A 294 40.85 -16.75 -6.91
C TYR A 294 41.19 -18.01 -6.11
N LYS A 295 42.14 -17.93 -5.17
CA LYS A 295 42.53 -19.04 -4.29
C LYS A 295 41.65 -19.02 -3.05
N LEU A 296 40.91 -20.09 -2.82
CA LEU A 296 40.01 -20.19 -1.66
C LEU A 296 40.80 -20.27 -0.35
N ARG A 297 40.35 -19.52 0.66
CA ARG A 297 40.86 -19.58 2.04
C ARG A 297 40.23 -20.74 2.80
N PHE A 298 38.96 -21.03 2.53
CA PHE A 298 38.17 -22.05 3.23
C PHE A 298 37.61 -23.11 2.26
N PRO A 299 38.48 -23.90 1.59
CA PRO A 299 38.04 -24.86 0.57
C PRO A 299 37.19 -26.02 1.13
N ALA A 300 37.23 -26.26 2.44
CA ALA A 300 36.44 -27.28 3.10
C ALA A 300 34.97 -26.88 3.34
N LEU A 301 34.63 -25.61 3.12
CA LEU A 301 33.27 -25.13 3.30
C LEU A 301 32.38 -25.46 2.09
N PRO A 302 31.08 -25.72 2.31
CA PRO A 302 30.17 -25.93 1.20
C PRO A 302 30.01 -24.67 0.35
N ALA A 303 29.77 -24.86 -0.94
CA ALA A 303 29.34 -23.78 -1.82
C ALA A 303 27.85 -23.50 -1.63
N VAL A 304 27.45 -22.26 -1.88
CA VAL A 304 26.05 -21.84 -1.95
C VAL A 304 25.54 -22.11 -3.35
N GLN A 305 24.39 -22.76 -3.44
CA GLN A 305 23.67 -22.93 -4.70
C GLN A 305 22.79 -21.71 -4.94
N ALA A 306 23.08 -20.95 -5.99
CA ALA A 306 22.25 -19.88 -6.54
C ALA A 306 21.58 -20.35 -7.84
N GLY A 307 20.54 -19.62 -8.29
CA GLY A 307 19.79 -19.96 -9.50
C GLY A 307 18.67 -20.97 -9.26
N THR A 308 18.18 -21.61 -10.33
CA THR A 308 17.13 -22.63 -10.25
C THR A 308 17.75 -24.01 -10.07
N ASP A 309 16.99 -24.96 -9.53
CA ASP A 309 17.44 -26.37 -9.44
C ASP A 309 17.76 -26.96 -10.83
N ALA A 310 17.09 -26.48 -11.87
CA ALA A 310 17.35 -26.85 -13.26
C ALA A 310 18.66 -26.24 -13.83
N LYS A 311 19.14 -25.12 -13.28
CA LYS A 311 20.38 -24.45 -13.73
C LYS A 311 21.14 -23.87 -12.53
N PRO A 312 21.72 -24.74 -11.68
CA PRO A 312 22.39 -24.31 -10.46
C PRO A 312 23.71 -23.61 -10.78
N THR A 313 24.02 -22.58 -10.00
CA THR A 313 25.34 -21.92 -9.97
C THR A 313 25.90 -22.05 -8.56
N TYR A 314 27.06 -22.68 -8.42
CA TYR A 314 27.70 -22.87 -7.12
C TYR A 314 28.73 -21.79 -6.85
N LEU A 315 28.58 -21.10 -5.72
CA LEU A 315 29.40 -19.96 -5.34
C LEU A 315 30.05 -20.22 -3.97
N PRO A 316 31.38 -20.07 -3.82
CA PRO A 316 32.03 -20.14 -2.53
C PRO A 316 31.49 -19.07 -1.56
N MET A 317 31.23 -19.44 -0.31
CA MET A 317 30.69 -18.51 0.70
C MET A 317 31.60 -17.30 0.94
N GLU A 318 32.91 -17.48 0.83
CA GLU A 318 33.92 -16.44 1.10
C GLU A 318 34.02 -15.31 0.07
N ILE A 319 33.24 -15.39 -1.01
CA ILE A 319 33.11 -14.31 -2.02
C ILE A 319 31.68 -13.79 -2.16
N CYS A 320 30.74 -14.35 -1.40
CA CYS A 320 29.34 -13.96 -1.43
C CYS A 320 29.06 -12.98 -0.29
N TRP A 321 28.37 -11.88 -0.60
CA TRP A 321 27.90 -10.90 0.37
C TRP A 321 26.39 -10.95 0.49
N VAL A 322 25.86 -10.84 1.70
CA VAL A 322 24.42 -10.71 1.93
C VAL A 322 23.96 -9.34 1.44
N VAL A 323 22.97 -9.31 0.55
CA VAL A 323 22.43 -8.07 0.00
C VAL A 323 21.68 -7.29 1.10
N PRO A 324 21.85 -5.96 1.22
CA PRO A 324 21.13 -5.13 2.19
C PRO A 324 19.61 -5.13 1.99
N GLY A 325 18.86 -4.64 2.99
CA GLY A 325 17.41 -4.43 2.89
C GLY A 325 16.57 -5.71 2.94
N GLN A 326 17.18 -6.87 3.21
CA GLN A 326 16.47 -8.13 3.26
C GLN A 326 15.86 -8.38 4.63
N ARG A 327 14.53 -8.42 4.71
CA ARG A 327 13.81 -8.74 5.94
C ARG A 327 14.17 -10.14 6.44
N TYR A 328 14.53 -10.23 7.73
CA TYR A 328 14.66 -11.52 8.42
C TYR A 328 13.27 -12.05 8.81
N ALA A 329 12.88 -13.20 8.24
CA ALA A 329 11.53 -13.75 8.39
C ALA A 329 11.44 -14.92 9.40
N LEU A 330 12.58 -15.43 9.88
CA LEU A 330 12.61 -16.53 10.83
C LEU A 330 12.35 -16.02 12.26
N LYS A 331 12.02 -16.94 13.16
CA LYS A 331 11.79 -16.64 14.58
C LYS A 331 13.10 -16.21 15.23
N LEU A 332 13.06 -15.08 15.94
CA LEU A 332 14.18 -14.60 16.77
C LEU A 332 14.34 -15.50 18.01
N ASN A 333 15.58 -15.70 18.45
CA ASN A 333 15.88 -16.37 19.72
C ASN A 333 15.63 -15.42 20.92
N GLU A 334 15.63 -15.96 22.15
CA GLU A 334 15.29 -15.19 23.35
C GLU A 334 16.21 -13.98 23.61
N ARG A 335 17.51 -14.14 23.33
CA ARG A 335 18.50 -13.06 23.41
C ARG A 335 18.15 -11.94 22.43
N GLN A 336 17.91 -12.30 21.17
CA GLN A 336 17.51 -11.37 20.11
C GLN A 336 16.20 -10.67 20.44
N VAL A 337 15.18 -11.39 20.93
CA VAL A 337 13.90 -10.80 21.36
C VAL A 337 14.12 -9.79 22.47
N THR A 338 14.91 -10.14 23.49
CA THR A 338 15.21 -9.23 24.61
C THR A 338 15.93 -7.97 24.14
N GLN A 339 16.94 -8.11 23.27
CA GLN A 339 17.67 -6.98 22.70
C GLN A 339 16.78 -6.11 21.81
N PHE A 340 15.92 -6.74 21.01
CA PHE A 340 14.93 -6.06 20.18
C PHE A 340 13.97 -5.23 21.05
N LEU A 341 13.39 -5.83 22.09
CA LEU A 341 12.48 -5.15 23.02
C LEU A 341 13.17 -3.98 23.71
N ARG A 342 14.40 -4.16 24.21
CA ARG A 342 15.17 -3.06 24.82
C ARG A 342 15.39 -1.89 23.86
N ALA A 343 15.60 -2.17 22.58
CA ALA A 343 15.83 -1.14 21.57
C ALA A 343 14.55 -0.43 21.09
N THR A 344 13.39 -1.08 21.22
CA THR A 344 12.10 -0.57 20.70
C THR A 344 11.17 -0.03 21.77
N CYS A 345 11.34 -0.42 23.03
CA CYS A 345 10.52 0.06 24.14
C CYS A 345 10.92 1.49 24.50
N GLN A 346 10.11 2.45 24.07
CA GLN A 346 10.29 3.88 24.33
C GLN A 346 9.23 4.40 25.29
N ARG A 347 9.57 5.42 26.10
CA ARG A 347 8.57 6.14 26.89
C ARG A 347 7.63 6.91 25.96
N PRO A 348 6.39 7.22 26.37
CA PRO A 348 5.42 7.92 25.52
C PRO A 348 5.96 9.23 24.92
N LYS A 349 6.72 10.01 25.70
CA LYS A 349 7.30 11.28 25.21
C LYS A 349 8.36 11.06 24.12
N ASP A 350 9.30 10.14 24.33
CA ASP A 350 10.32 9.82 23.32
C ASP A 350 9.69 9.25 22.03
N ARG A 351 8.58 8.50 22.17
CA ARG A 351 7.82 7.98 21.03
C ARG A 351 7.09 9.09 20.30
N GLU A 352 6.49 10.05 21.01
CA GLU A 352 5.89 11.26 20.43
C GLU A 352 6.91 12.02 19.58
N ASP A 353 8.09 12.30 20.13
CA ASP A 353 9.15 13.02 19.43
C ASP A 353 9.67 12.23 18.21
N SER A 354 9.72 10.90 18.30
CA SER A 354 10.09 10.03 17.16
C SER A 354 9.05 10.09 16.02
N ILE A 355 7.76 10.16 16.36
CA ILE A 355 6.67 10.29 15.39
C ILE A 355 6.72 11.68 14.74
N ASP A 356 6.90 12.74 15.51
CA ASP A 356 7.02 14.12 14.99
C ASP A 356 8.22 14.25 14.05
N ASN A 357 9.36 13.67 14.42
CA ASN A 357 10.54 13.61 13.54
C ASN A 357 10.25 12.83 12.25
N THR A 358 9.51 11.73 12.33
CA THR A 358 9.10 10.96 11.14
C THR A 358 8.25 11.80 10.19
N MET A 359 7.29 12.57 10.71
CA MET A 359 6.48 13.47 9.90
C MET A 359 7.32 14.53 9.18
N LYS A 360 8.26 15.15 9.90
CA LYS A 360 9.20 16.14 9.34
C LYS A 360 10.12 15.55 8.27
N HIS A 361 10.55 14.29 8.42
CA HIS A 361 11.36 13.60 7.42
C HIS A 361 10.56 13.20 6.17
N ASN A 362 9.25 12.92 6.32
CA ASN A 362 8.41 12.50 5.21
C ASN A 362 7.98 13.65 4.31
N LYS A 363 7.87 14.87 4.83
CA LYS A 363 7.63 16.09 4.04
C LYS A 363 6.47 15.94 3.05
N TYR A 364 5.37 15.32 3.47
CA TYR A 364 4.23 15.00 2.59
C TYR A 364 3.73 16.21 1.79
N ASN A 365 3.72 17.40 2.39
CA ASN A 365 3.23 18.62 1.75
C ASN A 365 4.22 19.25 0.76
N GLU A 366 5.49 18.82 0.76
CA GLU A 366 6.50 19.24 -0.21
C GLU A 366 6.54 18.32 -1.45
N ASP A 367 5.82 17.18 -1.42
CA ASP A 367 5.79 16.22 -2.54
C ASP A 367 4.76 16.66 -3.59
N PRO A 368 5.16 16.93 -4.85
CA PRO A 368 4.24 17.40 -5.89
C PRO A 368 3.08 16.43 -6.17
N LEU A 369 3.31 15.11 -6.04
CA LEU A 369 2.23 14.13 -6.19
C LEU A 369 1.13 14.36 -5.15
N VAL A 370 1.51 14.72 -3.93
CA VAL A 370 0.58 14.91 -2.82
C VAL A 370 -0.05 16.30 -2.88
N SER A 371 0.75 17.36 -2.94
CA SER A 371 0.29 18.74 -2.75
C SER A 371 -0.22 19.42 -4.01
N GLU A 372 0.37 19.14 -5.18
CA GLU A 372 0.03 19.81 -6.45
C GLU A 372 -0.98 18.98 -7.26
N ASP A 373 -0.67 17.69 -7.47
CA ASP A 373 -1.49 16.79 -8.27
C ASP A 373 -2.78 16.43 -7.53
N PHE A 374 -2.67 15.75 -6.39
CA PHE A 374 -3.83 15.29 -5.62
C PHE A 374 -4.40 16.34 -4.65
N GLU A 375 -3.76 17.51 -4.54
CA GLU A 375 -4.22 18.63 -3.71
C GLU A 375 -4.50 18.21 -2.25
N MET A 376 -3.70 17.27 -1.74
CA MET A 376 -3.78 16.78 -0.37
C MET A 376 -2.86 17.60 0.54
N ASN A 377 -3.26 17.77 1.79
CA ASN A 377 -2.45 18.43 2.80
C ASN A 377 -2.53 17.66 4.12
N VAL A 378 -1.40 17.34 4.72
CA VAL A 378 -1.30 16.62 5.99
C VAL A 378 -0.85 17.59 7.08
N THR A 379 -1.61 17.68 8.18
CA THR A 379 -1.21 18.52 9.31
C THR A 379 0.09 18.03 9.93
N GLU A 380 0.94 18.95 10.41
CA GLU A 380 2.23 18.58 11.03
C GLU A 380 2.11 18.18 12.51
N LEU A 381 1.05 18.65 13.18
CA LEU A 381 0.85 18.41 14.61
C LEU A 381 -0.06 17.20 14.84
N LEU A 382 0.26 16.47 15.91
CA LEU A 382 -0.59 15.42 16.47
C LEU A 382 -1.98 15.96 16.80
N THR A 383 -3.01 15.17 16.50
CA THR A 383 -4.39 15.54 16.79
C THR A 383 -4.64 15.54 18.30
N SER A 384 -5.05 16.70 18.84
CA SER A 384 -5.50 16.82 20.23
C SER A 384 -6.96 16.37 20.35
N ILE A 385 -7.25 15.50 21.32
CA ILE A 385 -8.56 14.89 21.55
C ILE A 385 -8.95 15.06 23.03
N GLU A 386 -10.18 15.49 23.28
CA GLU A 386 -10.76 15.46 24.62
C GLU A 386 -11.17 14.02 24.99
N ALA A 387 -10.49 13.44 25.97
CA ALA A 387 -10.75 12.12 26.51
C ALA A 387 -11.33 12.21 27.93
N ARG A 388 -11.76 11.06 28.47
CA ARG A 388 -12.26 10.94 29.84
C ARG A 388 -11.62 9.77 30.57
N VAL A 389 -11.17 10.01 31.81
CA VAL A 389 -10.70 8.97 32.73
C VAL A 389 -11.90 8.49 33.53
N LEU A 390 -12.29 7.22 33.32
CA LEU A 390 -13.37 6.58 34.06
C LEU A 390 -12.91 6.23 35.48
N PRO A 391 -13.81 6.29 36.48
CA PRO A 391 -13.51 5.75 37.81
C PRO A 391 -13.29 4.23 37.73
N PRO A 392 -12.28 3.68 38.44
CA PRO A 392 -12.09 2.24 38.50
C PRO A 392 -13.27 1.57 39.22
N PRO A 393 -13.66 0.34 38.84
CA PRO A 393 -14.67 -0.40 39.58
C PRO A 393 -14.15 -0.75 40.99
N PRO A 394 -15.03 -0.81 42.01
CA PRO A 394 -14.65 -1.28 43.32
C PRO A 394 -14.25 -2.76 43.25
N VAL A 395 -13.18 -3.13 43.98
CA VAL A 395 -12.75 -4.53 44.12
C VAL A 395 -13.13 -4.99 45.52
N SER A 396 -14.08 -5.93 45.61
CA SER A 396 -14.40 -6.62 46.86
C SER A 396 -13.50 -7.83 47.05
N SER A 397 -12.71 -7.87 48.13
CA SER A 397 -12.07 -9.10 48.59
C SER A 397 -12.96 -9.79 49.62
N HIS A 398 -13.06 -11.11 49.54
CA HIS A 398 -13.63 -11.90 50.63
C HIS A 398 -12.59 -11.96 51.76
N SER A 399 -12.96 -11.53 52.97
CA SER A 399 -12.16 -11.80 54.16
C SER A 399 -12.12 -13.30 54.40
N LEU A 400 -10.92 -13.89 54.40
CA LEU A 400 -10.73 -15.24 54.93
C LEU A 400 -11.12 -15.19 56.42
N SER A 401 -12.26 -15.81 56.75
CA SER A 401 -12.63 -16.10 58.13
C SER A 401 -11.60 -17.07 58.71
N VAL A 402 -10.73 -16.56 59.57
CA VAL A 402 -9.81 -17.36 60.41
C VAL A 402 -10.56 -17.83 61.64
#